data_AF-A0A659PP81-F1
#
_entry.id   AF-A0A659PP81-F1
#
_cell.length_a   1.000
_cell.length_b   1.000
_cell.length_c   1.000
_cell.angle_alpha   90.00
_cell.angle_beta   90.00
_cell.angle_gamma   90.00
#
_symmetry.space_group_name_H-M   'P 1'
#
loop_
_entity.id
_entity.type
_entity.pdbx_description
1 polymer ?
#
loop_
_entity_poly.entity_id
_entity_poly.type
_entity_poly.pdbx_seq_one_letter_code
_entity_poly.pdbx_strand_id
1 'polypeptide(L)' 'PEGGLSADELAMTARYQCTDILLGPRVLRTETTALTAITALQVRFGDLG' A
#
# COMPACT_ATOMS: atom_id res chain seq x y z
N PRO A 1 -5.29 -3.71 7.74
CA PRO A 1 -6.39 -4.53 8.30
C PRO A 1 -7.07 -5.27 7.15
N GLU A 2 -7.53 -6.50 7.37
CA GLU A 2 -8.18 -7.27 6.29
C GLU A 2 -9.51 -6.66 5.83
N GLY A 3 -10.19 -5.93 6.71
CA GLY A 3 -11.44 -5.21 6.39
C GLY A 3 -11.27 -3.88 5.65
N GLY A 4 -10.04 -3.50 5.26
CA GLY A 4 -9.78 -2.21 4.63
C GLY A 4 -9.88 -1.02 5.59
N LEU A 5 -10.02 0.18 5.03
CA LEU A 5 -10.18 1.44 5.76
C LEU A 5 -11.65 1.86 5.79
N SER A 6 -12.06 2.50 6.89
CA SER A 6 -13.37 3.17 6.98
C SER A 6 -13.45 4.41 6.07
N ALA A 7 -14.66 4.92 5.86
CA ALA A 7 -14.88 6.12 5.06
C ALA A 7 -14.16 7.36 5.64
N ASP A 8 -14.13 7.49 6.97
CA ASP A 8 -13.45 8.60 7.64
C ASP A 8 -11.92 8.51 7.49
N GLU A 9 -11.36 7.30 7.55
CA GLU A 9 -9.93 7.06 7.29
C GLU A 9 -9.56 7.36 5.84
N LEU A 10 -10.40 6.99 4.86
CA LEU A 10 -10.20 7.35 3.45
C LEU A 10 -10.28 8.86 3.22
N ALA A 11 -11.22 9.56 3.87
CA ALA A 11 -11.29 11.02 3.79
C ALA A 11 -10.06 11.69 4.41
N MET A 12 -9.54 11.12 5.50
CA MET A 12 -8.31 11.57 6.14
C MET A 12 -7.09 11.40 5.24
N THR A 13 -6.91 10.23 4.61
CA THR A 13 -5.77 9.99 3.70
C THR A 13 -5.80 10.92 2.50
N ALA A 14 -6.99 11.17 1.93
CA ALA A 14 -7.16 12.15 0.86
C ALA A 14 -6.81 13.58 1.33
N ARG A 15 -7.25 13.98 2.52
CA ARG A 15 -6.93 15.29 3.11
C ARG A 15 -5.43 15.50 3.32
N TYR A 16 -4.71 14.46 3.74
CA TYR A 16 -3.26 14.49 3.92
C TYR A 16 -2.48 14.12 2.65
N GLN A 17 -3.14 14.10 1.49
CA GLN A 17 -2.53 13.89 0.18
C GLN A 17 -1.77 12.55 0.05
N CYS A 18 -2.23 11.52 0.75
CA CYS A 18 -1.74 10.16 0.51
C CYS A 18 -2.18 9.70 -0.89
N THR A 19 -1.25 9.10 -1.63
CA THR A 19 -1.54 8.54 -2.96
C THR A 19 -2.02 7.11 -2.85
N ASP A 20 -3.18 6.82 -3.42
CA ASP A 20 -3.69 5.45 -3.52
C ASP A 20 -2.91 4.67 -4.59
N ILE A 21 -2.50 3.44 -4.23
CA ILE A 21 -1.77 2.53 -5.12
C ILE A 21 -2.34 1.12 -5.08
N LEU A 22 -2.28 0.41 -6.20
CA LEU A 22 -2.67 -1.00 -6.30
C LEU A 22 -1.42 -1.88 -6.51
N LEU A 23 -1.23 -2.91 -5.67
CA LEU A 23 -0.12 -3.86 -5.79
C LEU A 23 -0.51 -5.06 -6.66
N GLY A 24 -0.75 -4.79 -7.95
CA GLY A 24 -1.21 -5.80 -8.91
C GLY A 24 -2.67 -6.22 -8.69
N PRO A 25 -3.16 -7.20 -9.47
CA PRO A 25 -4.59 -7.49 -9.56
C PRO A 25 -5.14 -8.39 -8.44
N ARG A 26 -4.30 -8.87 -7.52
CA ARG A 26 -4.69 -9.82 -6.46
C ARG A 26 -4.75 -9.13 -5.12
N VAL A 27 -5.78 -9.44 -4.33
CA VAL A 27 -5.84 -9.03 -2.92
C VAL A 27 -4.77 -9.80 -2.16
N LEU A 28 -3.84 -9.07 -1.56
CA LEU A 28 -2.79 -9.63 -0.71
C LEU A 28 -3.27 -9.69 0.74
N ARG A 29 -2.80 -10.69 1.48
CA ARG A 29 -3.01 -10.74 2.93
C ARG A 29 -2.24 -9.61 3.60
N THR A 30 -2.73 -9.16 4.76
CA THR A 30 -2.18 -7.99 5.47
C THR A 30 -0.67 -8.12 5.71
N GLU A 31 -0.21 -9.30 6.13
CA GLU A 31 1.20 -9.61 6.40
C GLU A 31 2.09 -9.60 5.14
N THR A 32 1.50 -9.85 3.96
CA THR A 32 2.23 -9.89 2.68
C THR A 32 2.27 -8.52 2.01
N THR A 33 1.23 -7.70 2.19
CA THR A 33 1.11 -6.38 1.55
C THR A 33 2.28 -5.46 1.89
N ALA A 34 2.63 -5.32 3.18
CA ALA A 34 3.69 -4.42 3.61
C ALA A 34 5.06 -4.82 3.05
N LEU A 35 5.42 -6.11 3.16
CA LEU A 35 6.68 -6.64 2.63
C LEU A 35 6.76 -6.47 1.11
N THR A 36 5.67 -6.78 0.40
CA THR A 36 5.62 -6.64 -1.06
C THR A 36 5.79 -5.19 -1.50
N ALA A 37 5.13 -4.25 -0.82
CA ALA A 37 5.24 -2.82 -1.12
C ALA A 37 6.67 -2.30 -0.92
N ILE A 38 7.29 -2.65 0.21
CA ILE A 38 8.67 -2.23 0.52
C ILE A 38 9.64 -2.80 -0.51
N THR A 39 9.55 -4.10 -0.81
CA THR A 39 10.42 -4.73 -1.81
C THR A 39 10.23 -4.08 -3.19
N ALA A 40 8.99 -3.82 -3.62
CA ALA A 40 8.73 -3.17 -4.91
C ALA A 40 9.34 -1.76 -4.99
N LEU A 41 9.24 -0.98 -3.90
CA LEU A 41 9.87 0.34 -3.83
C LEU A 41 11.40 0.25 -3.87
N GLN A 42 12.00 -0.69 -3.13
CA GLN A 42 13.45 -0.88 -3.11
C GLN A 42 14.01 -1.40 -4.45
N VAL A 43 13.28 -2.27 -5.15
CA VAL A 43 13.67 -2.72 -6.50
C VAL A 43 13.60 -1.56 -7.51
N ARG A 44 12.59 -0.69 -7.38
CA ARG A 44 12.35 0.39 -8.35
C ARG A 44 13.21 1.64 -8.09
N PHE A 45 13.50 1.93 -6.84
CA PHE A 45 14.07 3.21 -6.39
C PHE A 45 15.20 3.08 -5.38
N GLY A 46 15.46 1.87 -4.89
CA GLY A 46 16.51 1.59 -3.91
C GLY A 46 17.64 0.77 -4.51
N ASP A 47 18.16 -0.17 -3.71
CA ASP A 47 19.39 -0.92 -3.99
C ASP A 47 19.17 -2.43 -4.15
N LEU A 48 17.92 -2.90 -4.20
CA LEU A 48 17.59 -4.32 -4.37
C LEU A 48 17.58 -4.80 -5.85
N GLY A 49 18.35 -4.15 -6.74
CA GLY A 49 18.41 -4.43 -8.17
C GLY A 49 19.79 -4.85 -8.67
#